data_AF-A0A1D8IPU3-F1
#
_entry.id   AF-A0A1D8IPU3-F1
#
_cell.length_a   1.000
_cell.length_b   1.000
_cell.length_c   1.000
_cell.angle_alpha   90.00
_cell.angle_beta   90.00
_cell.angle_gamma   90.00
#
_symmetry.space_group_name_H-M   'P 1'
#
loop_
_entity.id
_entity.type
_entity.pdbx_description
1 polymer ?
#
loop_
_entity_poly.entity_id
_entity_poly.type
_entity_poly.pdbx_seq_one_letter_code
_entity_poly.pdbx_strand_id
1 'polypeptide(L)'
;MNAVERGVSKVEEERVNALAGLVSLGRQLLQAARSSHPEPDWLQLLRNEANLRAQLETLMGKPVLPHEVEAVRIALQELLAINADLVDLIDGYRARTVQALEHKALVRRAARAYSHSAVG
;
A
#
# COMPACT_ATOMS: atom_id res chain seq x y z
N MET A 1 0.66 -25.42 -38.11
CA MET A 1 0.33 -24.24 -37.29
C MET A 1 0.44 -24.48 -35.76
N ASN A 2 0.83 -25.64 -35.22
CA ASN A 2 0.34 -26.03 -33.87
C ASN A 2 1.34 -26.08 -32.69
N ALA A 3 2.53 -25.46 -32.74
CA ALA A 3 3.47 -25.46 -31.60
C ALA A 3 3.68 -24.08 -30.98
N VAL A 4 3.67 -23.02 -31.80
CA VAL A 4 3.91 -21.65 -31.35
C VAL A 4 2.70 -21.10 -30.57
N GLU A 5 1.48 -21.35 -31.03
CA GLU A 5 0.24 -20.87 -30.38
C GLU A 5 0.04 -21.42 -28.96
N ARG A 6 0.52 -22.63 -28.66
CA ARG A 6 0.42 -23.23 -27.32
C ARG A 6 1.41 -22.64 -26.32
N GLY A 7 2.55 -22.12 -26.80
CA GLY A 7 3.57 -21.50 -25.98
C GLY A 7 3.20 -20.07 -25.58
N VAL A 8 2.57 -19.32 -26.50
CA VAL A 8 2.07 -17.97 -26.22
C VAL A 8 0.94 -18.05 -25.19
N SER A 9 -0.05 -18.93 -25.38
CA SER A 9 -1.21 -19.06 -24.49
C SER A 9 -0.90 -19.42 -23.02
N LYS A 10 0.18 -20.16 -22.76
CA LYS A 10 0.63 -20.42 -21.37
C LYS A 10 1.23 -19.19 -20.68
N VAL A 11 2.03 -18.42 -21.42
CA VAL A 11 2.66 -17.20 -20.88
C VAL A 11 1.62 -16.09 -20.67
N GLU A 12 0.56 -16.08 -21.49
CA GLU A 12 -0.60 -15.18 -21.36
C GLU A 12 -1.35 -15.39 -20.03
N GLU A 13 -1.74 -16.64 -19.74
CA GLU A 13 -2.38 -16.99 -18.48
C GLU A 13 -1.46 -16.64 -17.29
N GLU A 14 -0.15 -16.85 -17.42
CA GLU A 14 0.81 -16.58 -16.35
C GLU A 14 0.86 -15.10 -15.95
N ARG A 15 0.88 -14.13 -16.88
CA ARG A 15 0.94 -12.70 -16.53
C ARG A 15 -0.36 -12.22 -15.89
N VAL A 16 -1.50 -12.52 -16.51
CA VAL A 16 -2.80 -12.08 -16.02
C VAL A 16 -3.10 -12.69 -14.64
N ASN A 17 -2.78 -13.98 -14.45
CA ASN A 17 -2.92 -14.65 -13.16
C ASN A 17 -1.96 -14.06 -12.11
N ALA A 18 -0.72 -13.75 -12.49
CA ALA A 18 0.23 -13.11 -11.58
C ALA A 18 -0.24 -11.71 -11.15
N LEU A 19 -0.77 -10.91 -12.08
CA LEU A 19 -1.35 -9.60 -11.78
C LEU A 19 -2.57 -9.70 -10.86
N ALA A 20 -3.45 -10.67 -11.09
CA ALA A 20 -4.57 -10.96 -10.18
C ALA A 20 -4.07 -11.36 -8.77
N GLY A 21 -2.96 -12.11 -8.70
CA GLY A 21 -2.26 -12.41 -7.45
C GLY A 21 -1.76 -11.15 -6.73
N LEU A 22 -1.14 -10.22 -7.45
CA LEU A 22 -0.67 -8.95 -6.89
C LEU A 22 -1.83 -8.10 -6.36
N VAL A 23 -2.93 -8.02 -7.11
CA VAL A 23 -4.15 -7.33 -6.67
C VAL A 23 -4.65 -7.93 -5.36
N SER A 24 -4.76 -9.26 -5.28
CA SER A 24 -5.22 -9.96 -4.07
C SER A 24 -4.31 -9.66 -2.88
N LEU A 25 -2.99 -9.72 -3.07
CA LEU A 25 -2.00 -9.37 -2.05
C LEU A 25 -2.14 -7.90 -1.61
N GLY A 26 -2.30 -6.97 -2.55
CA GLY A 26 -2.51 -5.55 -2.26
C GLY A 26 -3.76 -5.31 -1.40
N ARG A 27 -4.87 -5.98 -1.72
CA ARG A 27 -6.11 -5.91 -0.92
C ARG A 27 -5.90 -6.46 0.50
N GLN A 28 -5.16 -7.56 0.64
CA GLN A 28 -4.84 -8.13 1.94
C GLN A 28 -3.98 -7.18 2.80
N LEU A 29 -3.00 -6.51 2.19
CA LEU A 29 -2.16 -5.53 2.89
C LEU A 29 -2.95 -4.31 3.33
N LEU A 30 -3.82 -3.79 2.47
CA LEU A 30 -4.72 -2.69 2.83
C LEU A 30 -5.65 -3.10 3.98
N GLN A 31 -6.20 -4.31 3.94
CA GLN A 31 -7.05 -4.81 5.02
C GLN A 31 -6.28 -4.97 6.33
N ALA A 32 -5.04 -5.48 6.28
CA ALA A 32 -4.18 -5.62 7.44
C ALA A 32 -3.79 -4.25 8.03
N ALA A 33 -3.52 -3.25 7.18
CA ALA A 33 -3.25 -1.88 7.62
C ALA A 33 -4.47 -1.24 8.29
N ARG A 34 -5.68 -1.51 7.80
CA ARG A 34 -6.94 -1.03 8.39
C ARG A 34 -7.26 -1.69 9.74
N SER A 35 -6.97 -2.99 9.88
CA SER A 35 -7.30 -3.74 11.09
C SER A 35 -6.26 -3.61 12.22
N SER A 36 -5.04 -3.15 11.91
CA SER A 36 -3.98 -2.91 12.88
C SER A 36 -4.17 -1.58 13.63
N HIS A 37 -5.23 -1.53 14.45
CA HIS A 37 -5.43 -0.48 15.45
C HIS A 37 -4.96 -0.98 16.83
N PRO A 38 -4.19 -0.20 17.61
CA PRO A 38 -3.90 1.21 17.44
C PRO A 38 -2.67 1.57 16.57
N GLU A 39 -1.77 0.63 16.28
CA GLU A 39 -0.51 0.94 15.61
C GLU A 39 -0.17 -0.10 14.52
N PRO A 40 -0.26 0.28 13.24
CA PRO A 40 0.19 -0.57 12.13
C PRO A 40 1.71 -0.79 12.18
N ASP A 41 2.17 -1.98 11.80
CA ASP A 41 3.59 -2.21 11.55
C ASP A 41 3.99 -1.52 10.23
N TRP A 42 4.38 -0.26 10.35
CA TRP A 42 4.78 0.59 9.21
C TRP A 42 5.99 0.03 8.45
N LEU A 43 6.94 -0.59 9.15
CA LEU A 43 8.13 -1.16 8.52
C LEU A 43 7.73 -2.36 7.66
N GLN A 44 6.85 -3.21 8.17
CA GLN A 44 6.32 -4.34 7.41
C GLN A 44 5.50 -3.87 6.20
N LEU A 45 4.65 -2.86 6.36
CA LEU A 45 3.86 -2.29 5.26
C LEU A 45 4.77 -1.75 4.14
N LEU A 46 5.82 -0.99 4.47
CA LEU A 46 6.79 -0.47 3.50
C LEU A 46 7.56 -1.58 2.79
N ARG A 47 7.97 -2.63 3.50
CA ARG A 47 8.64 -3.80 2.89
C ARG A 47 7.72 -4.54 1.92
N ASN A 48 6.46 -4.72 2.31
CA ASN A 48 5.48 -5.41 1.48
C ASN A 48 5.13 -4.60 0.23
N GLU A 49 5.04 -3.27 0.33
CA GLU A 49 4.85 -2.37 -0.81
C GLU A 49 6.04 -2.44 -1.78
N ALA A 50 7.27 -2.36 -1.26
CA ALA A 50 8.47 -2.47 -2.10
C ALA A 50 8.53 -3.81 -2.84
N ASN A 51 8.12 -4.91 -2.19
CA ASN A 51 8.05 -6.23 -2.81
C ASN A 51 6.98 -6.28 -3.92
N LEU A 52 5.79 -5.73 -3.66
CA LEU A 52 4.72 -5.60 -4.65
C LEU A 52 5.19 -4.83 -5.90
N ARG A 53 5.89 -3.71 -5.67
CA ARG A 53 6.45 -2.89 -6.75
C ARG A 53 7.47 -3.66 -7.59
N ALA A 54 8.41 -4.36 -6.95
CA ALA A 54 9.41 -5.15 -7.66
C ALA A 54 8.77 -6.27 -8.51
N GLN A 55 7.73 -6.93 -7.98
CA GLN A 55 6.98 -7.95 -8.73
C GLN A 55 6.22 -7.34 -9.91
N LEU A 56 5.60 -6.18 -9.72
CA LEU A 56 4.91 -5.47 -10.80
C LEU A 56 5.88 -5.04 -11.91
N GLU A 57 7.03 -4.47 -11.55
CA GLU A 57 8.09 -4.10 -12.49
C GLU A 57 8.56 -5.31 -13.31
N THR A 58 8.72 -6.45 -12.66
CA THR A 58 9.10 -7.72 -13.32
C THR A 58 8.03 -8.16 -14.33
N LEU A 59 6.74 -8.10 -13.97
CA LEU A 59 5.63 -8.46 -14.84
C LEU A 59 5.45 -7.51 -16.03
N MET A 60 5.73 -6.23 -15.82
CA MET A 60 5.64 -5.19 -16.84
C MET A 60 6.89 -5.08 -17.72
N GLY A 61 7.97 -5.77 -17.38
CA GLY A 61 9.23 -5.78 -18.14
C GLY A 61 9.13 -6.40 -19.54
N LYS A 62 8.05 -7.15 -19.83
CA LYS A 62 7.77 -7.71 -21.16
C LYS A 62 6.67 -6.91 -21.86
N PRO A 63 6.75 -6.71 -23.19
CA PRO A 63 5.68 -6.07 -23.96
C PRO A 63 4.33 -6.73 -23.68
N VAL A 64 3.30 -5.92 -23.46
CA VAL A 64 1.92 -6.38 -23.26
C VAL A 64 1.33 -6.72 -24.62
N LEU A 65 0.76 -7.92 -24.76
CA LEU A 65 0.15 -8.36 -26.01
C LEU A 65 -1.25 -7.74 -26.16
N PRO A 66 -1.74 -7.48 -27.40
CA PRO A 66 -3.01 -6.78 -27.62
C PRO A 66 -4.23 -7.37 -26.88
N HIS A 67 -4.28 -8.69 -26.70
CA HIS A 67 -5.37 -9.38 -26.02
C HIS A 67 -5.25 -9.31 -24.48
N GLU A 68 -4.06 -9.06 -23.93
CA GLU A 68 -3.83 -8.89 -22.48
C GLU A 68 -4.15 -7.47 -22.01
N VAL A 69 -4.13 -6.48 -22.93
CA VAL A 69 -4.17 -5.04 -22.60
C VAL A 69 -5.31 -4.69 -21.64
N GLU A 70 -6.50 -5.23 -21.88
CA GLU A 70 -7.66 -4.91 -21.05
C GLU A 70 -7.53 -5.47 -19.63
N ALA A 71 -7.12 -6.74 -19.50
CA ALA A 71 -6.93 -7.38 -18.21
C ALA A 71 -5.79 -6.71 -17.42
N VAL A 72 -4.68 -6.39 -18.09
CA VAL A 72 -3.56 -5.65 -17.50
C VAL A 72 -4.01 -4.26 -17.05
N ARG A 73 -4.80 -3.56 -17.87
CA ARG A 73 -5.35 -2.24 -17.53
C ARG A 73 -6.21 -2.29 -16.27
N ILE A 74 -7.14 -3.24 -16.19
CA ILE A 74 -8.00 -3.43 -15.02
C ILE A 74 -7.15 -3.70 -13.78
N ALA A 75 -6.20 -4.64 -13.85
CA ALA A 75 -5.34 -4.95 -12.72
C ALA A 75 -4.50 -3.73 -12.25
N LEU A 76 -3.96 -2.94 -13.19
CA LEU A 76 -3.21 -1.72 -12.86
C LEU A 76 -4.11 -0.65 -12.22
N GLN A 77 -5.34 -0.47 -12.70
CA GLN A 77 -6.30 0.45 -12.10
C GLN A 77 -6.64 0.04 -10.67
N GLU A 78 -6.83 -1.24 -10.41
CA GLU A 78 -7.08 -1.75 -9.07
C GLU A 78 -5.88 -1.57 -8.14
N LEU A 79 -4.66 -1.86 -8.61
CA LEU A 79 -3.44 -1.63 -7.84
C LEU A 79 -3.24 -0.14 -7.50
N LEU A 80 -3.55 0.76 -8.44
CA LEU A 80 -3.53 2.21 -8.20
C LEU A 80 -4.55 2.64 -7.14
N ALA A 81 -5.77 2.11 -7.21
CA ALA A 81 -6.81 2.40 -6.22
C ALA A 81 -6.40 1.91 -4.81
N ILE A 82 -5.85 0.69 -4.71
CA ILE A 82 -5.32 0.14 -3.45
C ILE A 82 -4.20 1.03 -2.90
N ASN A 83 -3.30 1.51 -3.76
CA ASN A 83 -2.22 2.39 -3.34
C ASN A 83 -2.73 3.74 -2.84
N ALA A 84 -3.72 4.34 -3.52
CA ALA A 84 -4.36 5.57 -3.07
C ALA A 84 -4.98 5.41 -1.67
N ASP A 85 -5.74 4.33 -1.46
CA ASP A 85 -6.34 4.00 -0.16
C ASP A 85 -5.28 3.81 0.95
N LEU A 86 -4.14 3.19 0.63
CA LEU A 86 -3.03 3.02 1.57
C LEU A 86 -2.37 4.35 1.94
N VAL A 87 -2.17 5.24 0.96
CA VAL A 87 -1.61 6.59 1.18
C VAL A 87 -2.53 7.40 2.09
N ASP A 88 -3.84 7.42 1.79
CA ASP A 88 -4.83 8.12 2.60
C ASP A 88 -4.85 7.61 4.05
N LEU A 89 -4.71 6.29 4.24
CA LEU A 89 -4.60 5.69 5.56
C LEU A 89 -3.35 6.18 6.29
N ILE A 90 -2.18 6.14 5.64
CA ILE A 90 -0.90 6.61 6.21
C ILE A 90 -1.00 8.09 6.62
N ASP A 91 -1.53 8.94 5.75
CA ASP A 91 -1.69 10.37 6.01
C ASP A 91 -2.64 10.63 7.18
N GLY A 92 -3.74 9.86 7.28
CA GLY A 92 -4.64 9.90 8.43
C GLY A 92 -3.95 9.55 9.75
N TYR A 93 -3.10 8.51 9.76
CA TYR A 93 -2.31 8.17 10.95
C TYR A 93 -1.29 9.25 11.30
N ARG A 94 -0.58 9.79 10.30
CA ARG A 94 0.38 10.88 10.48
C ARG A 94 -0.30 12.09 11.11
N ALA A 95 -1.46 12.50 10.62
CA ALA A 95 -2.21 13.64 11.16
C ALA A 95 -2.60 13.43 12.64
N ARG A 96 -3.10 12.24 13.00
CA ARG A 96 -3.44 11.90 14.39
C ARG A 96 -2.22 11.91 15.31
N THR A 97 -1.10 11.36 14.85
CA THR A 97 0.14 11.32 15.62
C THR A 97 0.69 12.73 15.86
N VAL A 98 0.65 13.60 14.85
CA VAL A 98 1.04 15.02 15.00
C VAL A 98 0.15 15.72 16.03
N GLN A 99 -1.17 15.57 15.93
CA GLN A 99 -2.11 16.17 16.88
C GLN A 99 -1.87 15.68 18.32
N ALA A 100 -1.57 14.39 18.51
CA ALA A 100 -1.25 13.83 19.82
C ALA A 100 0.04 14.42 20.40
N LEU A 101 1.06 14.66 19.56
CA LEU A 101 2.32 15.29 19.96
C LEU A 101 2.12 16.76 20.35
N GLU A 102 1.34 17.51 19.58
CA GLU A 102 0.98 18.90 19.88
C GLU A 102 0.20 19.00 21.19
N HIS A 103 -0.78 18.12 21.40
CA HIS A 103 -1.52 18.05 22.65
C HIS A 103 -0.59 17.75 23.84
N LYS A 104 0.31 16.79 23.70
CA LYS A 104 1.31 16.47 24.73
C LYS A 104 2.24 17.66 25.03
N ALA A 105 2.63 18.42 24.01
CA ALA A 105 3.44 19.62 24.18
C ALA A 105 2.67 20.73 24.92
N LEU A 106 1.39 20.93 24.58
CA LEU A 106 0.49 21.86 25.27
C LEU A 106 0.34 21.50 26.74
N VAL A 107 0.02 20.24 27.05
CA VAL A 107 -0.14 19.73 28.42
C VAL A 107 1.15 19.93 29.23
N ARG A 108 2.32 19.64 28.64
CA ARG A 108 3.62 19.90 29.30
C ARG A 108 3.84 21.38 29.59
N ARG A 109 3.45 22.27 28.68
CA ARG A 109 3.56 23.73 28.88
C ARG A 109 2.64 24.21 29.99
N ALA A 110 1.39 23.77 29.99
CA ALA A 110 0.42 24.09 31.05
C ALA A 110 0.92 23.60 32.42
N ALA A 111 1.36 22.35 32.52
CA ALA A 111 1.90 21.79 33.77
C ALA A 111 3.09 22.62 34.31
N ARG A 112 4.00 23.07 33.44
CA ARG A 112 5.11 23.95 33.84
C ARG A 112 4.65 25.32 34.32
N ALA A 113 3.65 25.91 33.67
CA ALA A 113 3.10 27.20 34.09
C ALA A 113 2.45 27.09 35.49
N TYR A 114 1.65 26.05 35.72
CA TYR A 114 1.06 25.80 37.03
C TYR A 114 2.10 25.50 38.10
N SER A 115 3.15 24.73 37.79
CA SER A 115 4.23 24.45 38.75
C SER A 115 5.03 25.71 39.13
N HIS A 116 5.16 26.69 38.22
CA HIS A 116 5.81 27.97 38.53
C HIS A 116 4.88 28.92 39.29
N SER A 117 3.58 28.86 39.04
CA SER A 117 2.58 29.70 39.71
C SER A 117 2.22 29.23 41.12
N ALA A 118 2.54 27.99 41.49
CA ALA A 118 2.29 27.42 42.82
C ALA A 118 3.46 27.60 43.82
N VAL A 119 4.57 28.19 43.38
CA VAL A 119 5.80 28.42 44.20
C VAL A 119 6.04 29.92 44.46
N GLY A 120 5.03 30.77 44.20
CA GLY A 120 5.05 32.22 44.43
C GLY A 120 4.21 32.64 45.63
#